data_AF-A0A673G5D2-F1
#
_entry.id   AF-A0A673G5D2-F1
#
_cell.length_a   1.000
_cell.length_b   1.000
_cell.length_c   1.000
_cell.angle_alpha   90.00
_cell.angle_beta   90.00
_cell.angle_gamma   90.00
#
_symmetry.space_group_name_H-M   'P 1'
#
loop_
_entity.id
_entity.type
_entity.pdbx_description
1 polymer ?
#
loop_
_entity_poly.entity_id
_entity_poly.type
_entity_poly.pdbx_seq_one_letter_code
_entity_poly.pdbx_strand_id
1 'polypeptide(L)' 'MGNSKVAAHGRTVLGGLERAIKNMDNIKATYAALSVMHSEKLHVDPDNFRVGFFCLIASPCALP' A
#
# COMPACT_ATOMS: atom_id res chain seq x y z
N MET A 1 -12.32 -10.16 -16.75
CA MET A 1 -11.57 -10.76 -15.63
C MET A 1 -11.20 -9.63 -14.66
N GLY A 2 -11.68 -9.64 -13.42
CA GLY A 2 -11.31 -8.60 -12.43
C GLY A 2 -12.27 -8.55 -11.25
N ASN A 3 -11.76 -8.82 -10.04
CA ASN A 3 -12.53 -8.70 -8.81
C ASN A 3 -12.67 -7.22 -8.44
N SER A 4 -13.90 -6.71 -8.38
CA SER A 4 -14.19 -5.30 -8.07
C SER A 4 -13.64 -4.85 -6.71
N LYS A 5 -13.58 -5.76 -5.73
CA LYS A 5 -13.02 -5.46 -4.40
C LYS A 5 -11.50 -5.25 -4.47
N VAL A 6 -10.81 -6.05 -5.29
CA VAL A 6 -9.36 -5.92 -5.49
C VAL A 6 -9.04 -4.62 -6.24
N ALA A 7 -9.85 -4.26 -7.24
CA ALA A 7 -9.69 -2.98 -7.94
C ALA A 7 -9.92 -1.77 -7.02
N ALA A 8 -10.93 -1.82 -6.14
CA ALA A 8 -11.16 -0.79 -5.13
C ALA A 8 -10.01 -0.70 -4.13
N HIS A 9 -9.50 -1.85 -3.66
CA HIS A 9 -8.34 -1.89 -2.76
C HIS A 9 -7.08 -1.31 -3.42
N GLY A 10 -6.85 -1.60 -4.71
CA GLY A 10 -5.73 -1.02 -5.48
C GLY A 10 -5.77 0.51 -5.50
N ARG A 11 -6.96 1.12 -5.63
CA ARG A 11 -7.12 2.58 -5.51
C ARG A 11 -6.76 3.09 -4.13
N THR A 12 -7.16 2.38 -3.07
CA THR A 12 -6.79 2.73 -1.69
C THR A 12 -5.29 2.67 -1.46
N VAL A 13 -4.60 1.64 -1.97
CA VAL A 13 -3.15 1.47 -1.83
C VAL A 13 -2.39 2.57 -2.59
N LEU A 14 -2.79 2.88 -3.82
CA LEU A 14 -2.17 3.94 -4.62
C LEU A 14 -2.40 5.34 -4.03
N GLY A 15 -3.60 5.64 -3.51
CA GLY A 15 -3.86 6.87 -2.76
C GLY A 15 -3.06 6.93 -1.46
N GLY A 16 -2.82 5.77 -0.84
CA GLY A 16 -1.85 5.60 0.23
C GLY A 16 -0.46 6.04 -0.21
N LEU A 17 0.05 5.61 -1.35
CA LEU A 17 1.37 6.02 -1.85
C LEU A 17 1.45 7.53 -2.16
N GLU A 18 0.41 8.11 -2.77
CA GLU A 18 0.35 9.55 -3.03
C GLU A 18 0.45 10.38 -1.74
N ARG A 19 -0.23 9.94 -0.67
CA ARG A 19 -0.13 10.57 0.65
C ARG A 19 1.30 10.51 1.19
N ALA A 20 2.07 9.45 0.92
CA ALA A 20 3.45 9.32 1.37
C ALA A 20 4.33 10.37 0.68
N ILE A 21 4.17 10.55 -0.63
CA ILE A 21 4.91 11.54 -1.43
C ILE A 21 4.62 12.96 -0.92
N LYS A 22 3.38 13.25 -0.54
CA LYS A 22 2.97 14.55 0.00
C LYS A 22 3.45 14.84 1.42
N ASN A 23 3.91 13.83 2.16
CA ASN A 23 4.32 13.94 3.56
C ASN A 23 5.68 13.26 3.79
N MET A 24 6.62 13.37 2.84
CA MET A 24 7.89 12.62 2.86
C MET A 24 8.75 12.92 4.10
N ASP A 25 8.71 14.15 4.59
CA ASP A 25 9.36 14.62 5.81
C ASP A 25 8.70 14.10 7.10
N ASN A 26 7.42 13.68 7.04
CA ASN A 26 6.64 13.27 8.20
C ASN A 26 5.93 11.91 8.02
N ILE A 27 6.54 10.98 7.29
CA ILE A 27 5.95 9.67 6.95
C ILE A 27 5.55 8.89 8.22
N LYS A 28 6.41 8.85 9.25
CA LYS A 28 6.16 8.05 10.45
C LYS A 28 4.88 8.47 11.17
N ALA A 29 4.70 9.77 11.41
CA ALA A 29 3.48 10.26 12.05
C ALA A 29 2.26 10.08 11.14
N THR A 30 2.43 10.32 9.83
CA THR A 30 1.37 10.20 8.82
C THR A 30 0.78 8.78 8.75
N TYR A 31 1.61 7.75 8.92
CA TYR A 31 1.20 6.33 8.87
C TYR A 31 1.09 5.63 10.22
N ALA A 32 1.26 6.32 11.35
CA ALA A 32 1.21 5.68 12.67
C ALA A 32 -0.08 4.87 12.88
N ALA A 33 -1.24 5.47 12.58
CA ALA A 33 -2.53 4.79 12.66
C ALA A 33 -2.65 3.62 11.65
N LEU A 34 -2.09 3.77 10.45
CA LEU A 34 -2.11 2.70 9.44
C LEU A 34 -1.23 1.51 9.86
N SER A 35 -0.09 1.79 10.49
CA SER A 35 0.84 0.80 11.02
C SER A 35 0.19 -0.02 12.14
N VAL A 36 -0.52 0.63 13.07
CA VAL A 36 -1.31 -0.05 14.11
C VAL A 36 -2.37 -0.94 13.48
N MET A 37 -3.09 -0.46 12.47
CA MET A 37 -4.14 -1.25 11.81
C MET A 37 -3.59 -2.51 11.12
N HIS A 38 -2.44 -2.40 10.44
CA HIS A 38 -1.78 -3.54 9.81
C HIS A 38 -1.22 -4.55 10.84
N SER A 39 -0.73 -4.06 11.97
CA SER A 39 -0.18 -4.88 13.04
C SER A 39 -1.29 -5.56 13.86
N GLU A 40 -2.19 -4.78 14.46
CA GLU A 40 -3.10 -5.26 15.52
C GLU A 40 -4.45 -5.77 15.01
N LYS A 41 -4.88 -5.39 13.81
CA LYS A 41 -6.17 -5.83 13.26
C LYS A 41 -6.02 -6.83 12.13
N LEU A 42 -5.11 -6.54 11.20
CA LEU A 42 -4.89 -7.39 10.03
C LEU A 42 -3.81 -8.45 10.26
N HIS A 43 -2.93 -8.27 11.27
CA HIS A 43 -1.79 -9.15 11.55
C HIS A 43 -0.96 -9.47 10.30
N VAL A 44 -0.69 -8.45 9.47
CA VAL A 44 0.08 -8.62 8.24
C VAL A 44 1.53 -8.88 8.58
N ASP A 45 2.08 -9.98 8.04
CA ASP A 45 3.49 -10.29 8.18
C ASP A 45 4.37 -9.19 7.53
N PRO A 46 5.42 -8.71 8.20
CA PRO A 46 6.27 -7.66 7.67
C PRO A 46 6.92 -8.01 6.31
N ASP A 47 7.14 -9.29 5.99
CA ASP A 47 7.70 -9.70 4.70
C ASP A 47 6.71 -9.51 3.55
N ASN A 48 5.39 -9.57 3.82
CA ASN A 48 4.36 -9.38 2.80
C ASN A 48 4.36 -7.95 2.22
N PHE A 49 4.88 -6.95 2.95
CA PHE A 49 5.09 -5.61 2.40
C PHE A 49 6.18 -5.56 1.32
N ARG A 50 7.18 -6.45 1.39
CA ARG A 50 8.22 -6.56 0.36
C ARG A 50 7.62 -7.09 -0.94
N VAL A 51 6.77 -8.11 -0.85
CA VAL A 51 6.06 -8.69 -2.00
C VAL A 51 5.06 -7.69 -2.58
N GLY A 52 4.30 -6.99 -1.72
CA GLY A 52 3.37 -5.94 -2.14
C GLY A 52 4.07 -4.80 -2.87
N PHE A 53 5.18 -4.31 -2.34
CA PHE A 53 5.98 -3.28 -3.00
C PHE A 53 6.59 -3.80 -4.32
N PHE A 54 7.17 -5.00 -4.32
CA PHE A 54 7.73 -5.63 -5.52
C PHE A 54 6.70 -5.71 -6.64
N CYS A 55 5.47 -6.14 -6.35
CA CYS A 55 4.40 -6.20 -7.34
C CYS A 55 4.07 -4.81 -7.93
N LEU A 56 4.05 -3.76 -7.10
CA LEU A 56 3.80 -2.40 -7.55
C LEU A 56 4.93 -1.85 -8.45
N ILE A 57 6.20 -2.19 -8.18
CA ILE A 57 7.37 -1.71 -8.94
C ILE A 57 7.78 -2.60 -10.13
N ALA A 58 7.42 -3.89 -10.10
CA ALA A 58 7.71 -4.85 -11.17
C ALA A 58 6.60 -4.87 -12.23
N SER A 59 5.39 -4.40 -11.88
CA SER A 59 4.26 -4.26 -12.80
C SER A 59 4.09 -2.91 -13.53
N PRO A 60 5.04 -1.94 -13.60
CA PRO A 60 4.90 -0.81 -14.52
C PRO A 60 5.08 -1.24 -15.99
N CYS A 61 5.62 -2.44 -16.25
CA CYS A 61 5.69 -3.03 -17.59
C CYS A 61 4.35 -3.60 -18.11
N ALA A 62 3.24 -3.48 -17.34
CA ALA A 62 1.92 -3.98 -17.72
C ALA A 62 0.84 -2.89 -17.77
N LEU A 63 1.20 -1.61 -17.65
CA LEU A 63 0.31 -0.53 -18.10
C LEU A 63 0.65 -0.21 -19.57
N PRO A 64 -0.29 -0.43 -20.52
CA PRO A 64 -0.20 0.24 -21.82
C PRO A 64 -0.31 1.76 -21.67
#